data_AF-A0A9P6NJH2-F1
#
_entry.id   AF-A0A9P6NJH2-F1
#
_cell.length_a   1.000
_cell.length_b   1.000
_cell.length_c   1.000
_cell.angle_alpha   90.00
_cell.angle_beta   90.00
_cell.angle_gamma   90.00
#
_symmetry.space_group_name_H-M   'P 1'
#
loop_
_entity.id
_entity.type
_entity.pdbx_description
1 polymer ?
#
loop_
_entity_poly.entity_id
_entity_poly.type
_entity_poly.pdbx_seq_one_letter_code
_entity_poly.pdbx_strand_id
1 'polypeptide(L)'
;FCHLQRLLCKAPPEDDTVKVVQRNISSLFEMDDEVYKKLLAYHRAQDKSWVNYHVLPYPNGACILSAYAHEVGVWHGQEGMKYSKQVALNIVKIESKGKYSWAKVLHILLLKKSREMVVMVRWLDIVRDLVLESLLKRLSMVHVVQGFKEEFISASSIVSTLAHRELPAWTLGINAPSMLLMGVNPGDHDYVGTDDLEDTDWGHGRDSMDLDTDVSMG
;
A
#
# COMPACT_ATOMS: atom_id res chain seq x y z
N PHE A 1 18.58 4.70 -35.93
CA PHE A 1 18.07 5.45 -34.77
C PHE A 1 17.42 4.56 -33.70
N CYS A 2 16.45 3.70 -34.03
CA CYS A 2 15.75 2.86 -33.03
C CYS A 2 16.65 1.83 -32.29
N HIS A 3 17.64 1.24 -32.95
CA HIS A 3 18.48 0.19 -32.35
C HIS A 3 19.40 0.73 -31.22
N LEU A 4 19.97 1.92 -31.43
CA LEU A 4 20.80 2.60 -30.43
C LEU A 4 19.98 3.04 -29.20
N GLN A 5 18.76 3.53 -29.43
CA GLN A 5 17.84 3.89 -28.34
C GLN A 5 17.43 2.68 -27.50
N ARG A 6 17.23 1.51 -28.13
CA ARG A 6 16.98 0.24 -27.44
C ARG A 6 18.19 -0.22 -26.61
N LEU A 7 19.38 -0.12 -27.19
CA LEU A 7 20.63 -0.47 -26.50
C LEU A 7 20.89 0.45 -25.30
N LEU A 8 20.68 1.77 -25.42
CA LEU A 8 20.87 2.70 -24.29
C LEU A 8 19.86 2.52 -23.16
N CYS A 9 18.66 2.00 -23.45
CA CYS A 9 17.66 1.70 -22.42
C CYS A 9 17.88 0.33 -21.75
N LYS A 10 18.58 -0.59 -22.41
CA LYS A 10 18.90 -1.95 -21.93
C LYS A 10 20.34 -2.11 -21.44
N ALA A 11 21.22 -1.15 -21.72
CA ALA A 11 22.59 -1.24 -21.28
C ALA A 11 22.63 -1.03 -19.76
N PRO A 12 23.34 -1.89 -19.00
CA PRO A 12 23.73 -1.51 -17.65
C PRO A 12 24.49 -0.19 -17.77
N PRO A 13 24.08 0.85 -17.03
CA PRO A 13 24.67 2.17 -17.17
C PRO A 13 26.16 2.16 -16.79
N GLU A 14 26.92 3.09 -17.35
CA GLU A 14 28.29 3.36 -16.91
C GLU A 14 28.33 3.62 -15.40
N ASP A 15 29.38 3.11 -14.74
CA ASP A 15 29.56 3.04 -13.29
C ASP A 15 28.91 4.22 -12.55
N ASP A 16 27.78 3.92 -11.92
CA ASP A 16 27.05 4.89 -11.11
C ASP A 16 27.90 5.15 -9.87
N THR A 17 28.66 6.23 -9.90
CA THR A 17 29.22 6.84 -8.69
C THR A 17 28.09 7.50 -7.90
N VAL A 18 27.12 6.69 -7.44
CA VAL A 18 26.35 7.03 -6.23
C VAL A 18 27.43 7.13 -5.16
N LYS A 19 27.93 8.36 -4.94
CA LYS A 19 29.00 8.66 -4.00
C LYS A 19 28.74 7.82 -2.76
N VAL A 20 29.72 6.96 -2.46
CA VAL A 20 29.81 5.96 -1.41
C VAL A 20 29.35 6.55 -0.06
N VAL A 21 28.04 6.69 0.14
CA VAL A 21 27.49 7.32 1.35
C VAL A 21 26.47 6.43 2.05
N GLN A 22 25.90 5.39 1.43
CA GLN A 22 24.80 4.68 2.09
C GLN A 22 24.99 3.17 2.09
N ARG A 23 25.39 2.64 3.25
CA ARG A 23 25.38 1.19 3.60
C ARG A 23 24.02 0.50 3.41
N ASN A 24 22.98 1.25 3.00
CA ASN A 24 21.59 0.81 2.89
C ASN A 24 21.06 0.79 1.45
N ILE A 25 21.84 1.14 0.43
CA ILE A 25 21.41 1.04 -0.97
C ILE A 25 22.11 -0.17 -1.61
N SER A 26 21.33 -1.04 -2.23
CA SER A 26 21.82 -2.21 -2.95
C SER A 26 22.40 -1.86 -4.33
N SER A 27 23.09 -2.84 -4.93
CA SER A 27 23.54 -2.74 -6.32
C SER A 27 22.36 -2.52 -7.26
N LEU A 28 22.63 -1.81 -8.36
CA LEU A 28 21.66 -1.64 -9.43
C LEU A 28 21.23 -3.02 -9.96
N PHE A 29 19.93 -3.24 -10.07
CA PHE A 29 19.37 -4.49 -10.60
C PHE A 29 18.30 -4.21 -11.67
N GLU A 30 18.09 -5.19 -12.56
CA GLU A 30 17.01 -5.16 -13.54
C GLU A 30 15.71 -5.60 -12.89
N MET A 31 14.67 -4.77 -12.95
CA MET A 31 13.35 -5.09 -12.42
C MET A 31 12.69 -6.18 -13.26
N ASP A 32 11.95 -7.06 -12.60
CA ASP A 32 11.07 -8.00 -13.28
C ASP A 32 9.97 -7.28 -14.08
N ASP A 33 9.48 -7.91 -15.15
CA ASP A 33 8.49 -7.34 -16.07
C ASP A 33 7.21 -6.91 -15.33
N GLU A 34 6.73 -7.67 -14.35
CA GLU A 34 5.51 -7.34 -13.62
C GLU A 34 5.72 -6.15 -12.67
N VAL A 35 6.88 -6.09 -12.01
CA VAL A 35 7.28 -4.96 -11.16
C VAL A 35 7.40 -3.70 -12.01
N TYR A 36 8.06 -3.80 -13.17
CA TYR A 36 8.20 -2.70 -14.12
C TYR A 36 6.84 -2.19 -14.62
N LYS A 37 5.92 -3.08 -15.02
CA LYS A 37 4.57 -2.70 -15.47
C LYS A 37 3.79 -1.96 -14.39
N LYS A 38 3.81 -2.46 -13.15
CA LYS A 38 3.14 -1.81 -12.01
C LYS A 38 3.73 -0.43 -11.73
N LEU A 39 5.05 -0.29 -11.79
CA LEU A 39 5.74 0.98 -11.58
C LEU A 39 5.45 1.98 -12.71
N LEU A 40 5.42 1.51 -13.97
CA LEU A 40 5.04 2.34 -15.11
C LEU A 40 3.59 2.82 -15.01
N ALA A 41 2.67 1.96 -14.57
CA ALA A 41 1.28 2.33 -14.34
C ALA A 41 1.15 3.41 -13.26
N TYR A 42 1.91 3.29 -12.16
CA TYR A 42 1.99 4.32 -11.12
C TYR A 42 2.42 5.68 -11.67
N HIS A 43 3.51 5.74 -12.46
CA HIS A 43 3.94 7.01 -13.06
C HIS A 43 2.95 7.55 -14.09
N ARG A 44 2.35 6.68 -14.90
CA ARG A 44 1.33 7.07 -15.89
C ARG A 44 0.06 7.64 -15.27
N ALA A 45 -0.29 7.20 -14.06
CA ALA A 45 -1.42 7.75 -13.32
C ALA A 45 -1.18 9.22 -12.93
N GLN A 46 0.08 9.63 -12.79
CA GLN A 46 0.48 11.00 -12.46
C GLN A 46 0.76 11.84 -13.70
N ASP A 47 1.48 11.27 -14.67
CA ASP A 47 1.83 11.92 -15.93
C ASP A 47 1.74 10.91 -17.10
N LYS A 48 0.87 11.20 -18.06
CA LYS A 48 0.66 10.35 -19.24
C LYS A 48 1.85 10.36 -20.21
N SER A 49 2.83 11.24 -20.02
CA SER A 49 4.06 11.32 -20.83
C SER A 49 5.01 10.13 -20.61
N TRP A 50 4.79 9.32 -19.56
CA TRP A 50 5.61 8.16 -19.26
C TRP A 50 5.40 7.02 -20.26
N VAL A 51 6.49 6.57 -20.91
CA VAL A 51 6.47 5.55 -21.96
C VAL A 51 7.31 4.34 -21.57
N ASN A 52 6.83 3.16 -21.99
CA ASN A 52 7.52 1.89 -21.83
C ASN A 52 8.82 1.88 -22.68
N TYR A 53 9.95 1.52 -22.08
CA TYR A 53 11.25 1.45 -22.78
C TYR A 53 11.34 0.37 -23.90
N HIS A 54 10.36 -0.53 -24.00
CA HIS A 54 10.31 -1.51 -25.09
C HIS A 54 9.69 -0.98 -26.38
N VAL A 55 8.81 0.03 -26.27
CA VAL A 55 7.94 0.48 -27.36
C VAL A 55 8.60 1.65 -28.09
N LEU A 56 9.17 1.34 -29.25
CA LEU A 56 9.78 2.30 -30.15
C LEU A 56 8.88 2.52 -31.38
N PRO A 57 8.90 3.72 -32.00
CA PRO A 57 9.68 4.91 -31.63
C PRO A 57 9.08 5.67 -30.44
N TYR A 58 9.92 6.37 -29.68
CA TYR A 58 9.44 7.20 -28.58
C TYR A 58 8.87 8.53 -29.11
N PRO A 59 7.74 9.02 -28.56
CA PRO A 59 7.26 10.36 -28.83
C PRO A 59 8.27 11.44 -28.43
N ASN A 60 8.27 12.57 -29.13
CA ASN A 60 9.10 13.72 -28.76
C ASN A 60 8.68 14.24 -27.37
N GLY A 61 9.65 14.33 -26.45
CA GLY A 61 9.40 14.75 -25.07
C GLY A 61 8.93 13.65 -24.12
N ALA A 62 8.93 12.38 -24.53
CA ALA A 62 8.50 11.28 -23.67
C ALA A 62 9.45 11.03 -22.48
N CYS A 63 8.86 10.80 -21.29
CA CYS A 63 9.58 10.37 -20.11
C CYS A 63 9.76 8.85 -20.14
N ILE A 64 11.00 8.37 -20.32
CA ILE A 64 11.27 6.93 -20.41
C ILE A 64 11.69 6.39 -19.04
N LEU A 65 10.87 5.49 -18.50
CA LEU A 65 11.18 4.75 -17.28
C LEU A 65 12.20 3.64 -17.59
N SER A 66 13.32 3.66 -16.87
CA SER A 66 14.38 2.64 -16.94
C SER A 66 13.90 1.29 -16.38
N ALA A 67 14.40 0.19 -16.93
CA ALA A 67 14.22 -1.16 -16.37
C ALA A 67 15.01 -1.36 -15.06
N TYR A 68 15.98 -0.49 -14.80
CA TYR A 68 16.92 -0.62 -13.69
C TYR A 68 16.58 0.30 -12.52
N ALA A 69 16.65 -0.23 -11.30
CA ALA A 69 16.46 0.49 -10.04
C ALA A 69 17.44 0.00 -8.96
N HIS A 70 17.57 0.77 -7.88
CA HIS A 70 18.24 0.33 -6.66
C HIS A 70 17.22 -0.03 -5.60
N GLU A 71 17.41 -1.12 -4.87
CA GLU A 71 16.64 -1.42 -3.67
C GLU A 71 17.28 -0.72 -2.46
N VAL A 72 16.45 -0.05 -1.65
CA VAL A 72 16.87 0.62 -0.43
C VAL A 72 16.42 -0.21 0.77
N GLY A 73 17.37 -0.59 1.63
CA GLY A 73 17.10 -1.44 2.79
C GLY A 73 16.32 -0.72 3.89
N VAL A 74 16.65 0.54 4.18
CA VAL A 74 15.99 1.36 5.21
C VAL A 74 15.83 2.79 4.70
N TRP A 75 14.62 3.33 4.80
CA TRP A 75 14.33 4.72 4.47
C TRP A 75 13.98 5.53 5.72
N HIS A 76 14.31 6.82 5.67
CA HIS A 76 13.93 7.80 6.68
C HIS A 76 12.79 8.64 6.09
N GLY A 77 11.56 8.37 6.57
CA GLY A 77 10.36 9.11 6.19
C GLY A 77 10.30 10.49 6.85
N GLN A 78 9.09 11.06 6.86
CA GLN A 78 8.84 12.32 7.55
C GLN A 78 9.13 12.19 9.06
N GLU A 79 9.52 13.30 9.69
CA GLU A 79 9.78 13.39 11.14
C GLU A 79 10.86 12.44 11.70
N GLY A 80 11.75 11.93 10.83
CA GLY A 80 12.84 11.04 11.25
C GLY A 80 12.42 9.59 11.46
N MET A 81 11.18 9.24 11.12
CA MET A 81 10.68 7.86 11.20
C MET A 81 11.40 6.94 10.22
N LYS A 82 11.69 5.71 10.65
CA LYS A 82 12.38 4.72 9.83
C LYS A 82 11.44 3.58 9.48
N TYR A 83 11.39 3.23 8.20
CA TYR A 83 10.71 2.03 7.75
C TYR A 83 11.61 1.22 6.82
N SER A 84 11.38 -0.08 6.81
CA SER A 84 12.19 -1.04 6.06
C SER A 84 11.36 -2.26 5.70
N LYS A 85 11.88 -3.09 4.79
CA LYS A 85 11.32 -4.42 4.53
C LYS A 85 11.42 -5.37 5.72
N GLN A 86 12.30 -5.08 6.69
CA GLN A 86 12.56 -5.96 7.82
C GLN A 86 11.35 -6.03 8.77
N VAL A 87 11.15 -7.20 9.38
CA VAL A 87 9.95 -7.56 10.14
C VAL A 87 9.57 -6.54 11.22
N ALA A 88 10.53 -5.85 11.86
CA ALA A 88 10.21 -4.90 12.92
C ALA A 88 9.60 -3.57 12.42
N LEU A 89 9.82 -3.19 11.16
CA LEU A 89 9.51 -1.84 10.64
C LEU A 89 8.81 -1.87 9.28
N ASN A 90 8.17 -2.99 8.94
CA ASN A 90 7.55 -3.20 7.64
C ASN A 90 6.06 -2.86 7.59
N ILE A 91 5.38 -2.66 8.71
CA ILE A 91 3.98 -2.23 8.71
C ILE A 91 3.93 -0.72 8.88
N VAL A 92 3.27 -0.05 7.95
CA VAL A 92 3.21 1.40 7.87
C VAL A 92 1.78 1.90 7.84
N LYS A 93 1.56 3.04 8.49
CA LYS A 93 0.36 3.88 8.34
C LYS A 93 0.59 4.84 7.17
N ILE A 94 -0.31 4.78 6.20
CA ILE A 94 -0.26 5.58 4.98
C ILE A 94 -1.44 6.54 5.00
N GLU A 95 -1.16 7.79 4.69
CA GLU A 95 -2.20 8.80 4.47
C GLU A 95 -2.38 9.03 2.98
N SER A 96 -3.60 8.81 2.49
CA SER A 96 -3.97 9.08 1.11
C SER A 96 -5.29 9.81 1.09
N LYS A 97 -5.28 11.05 0.59
CA LYS A 97 -6.47 11.91 0.46
C LYS A 97 -7.25 12.10 1.78
N GLY A 98 -6.52 12.24 2.89
CA GLY A 98 -7.09 12.42 4.24
C GLY A 98 -7.60 11.13 4.90
N LYS A 99 -7.55 9.99 4.20
CA LYS A 99 -7.87 8.68 4.78
C LYS A 99 -6.60 7.97 5.23
N TYR A 100 -6.67 7.33 6.39
CA TYR A 100 -5.59 6.50 6.91
C TYR A 100 -5.84 5.03 6.59
N SER A 101 -4.83 4.40 6.02
CA SER A 101 -4.83 2.97 5.71
C SER A 101 -3.51 2.35 6.16
N TRP A 102 -3.46 1.03 6.24
CA TRP A 102 -2.23 0.32 6.61
C TRP A 102 -1.78 -0.60 5.51
N ALA A 103 -0.47 -0.73 5.38
CA ALA A 103 0.13 -1.61 4.42
C ALA A 103 1.42 -2.21 4.94
N LYS A 104 1.81 -3.34 4.35
CA LYS A 104 3.11 -3.97 4.53
C LYS A 104 4.05 -3.52 3.41
N VAL A 105 5.19 -2.94 3.79
CA VAL A 105 6.28 -2.59 2.89
C VAL A 105 6.93 -3.87 2.36
N LEU A 106 6.93 -4.02 1.04
CA LEU A 106 7.57 -5.15 0.36
C LEU A 106 8.95 -4.75 -0.17
N HIS A 107 9.02 -3.62 -0.87
CA HIS A 107 10.25 -3.13 -1.50
C HIS A 107 10.29 -1.60 -1.47
N ILE A 108 11.47 -1.03 -1.30
CA ILE A 108 11.72 0.41 -1.43
C ILE A 108 12.66 0.57 -2.61
N LEU A 109 12.22 1.26 -3.66
CA LEU A 109 12.96 1.42 -4.89
C LEU A 109 13.38 2.88 -5.07
N LEU A 110 14.66 3.08 -5.34
CA LEU A 110 15.22 4.36 -5.77
C LEU A 110 15.42 4.33 -7.28
N LEU A 111 14.72 5.22 -7.98
CA LEU A 111 14.77 5.32 -9.44
C LEU A 111 15.99 6.13 -9.87
N LYS A 112 16.75 5.61 -10.83
CA LYS A 112 18.01 6.21 -11.29
C LYS A 112 17.85 7.64 -11.84
N LYS A 113 16.88 7.87 -12.73
CA LYS A 113 16.74 9.16 -13.44
C LYS A 113 16.15 10.27 -12.58
N SER A 114 15.07 9.98 -11.85
CA SER A 114 14.36 10.99 -11.05
C SER A 114 14.92 11.11 -9.63
N ARG A 115 15.73 10.14 -9.17
CA ARG A 115 16.07 9.94 -7.74
C ARG A 115 14.85 9.91 -6.83
N GLU A 116 13.69 9.65 -7.42
CA GLU A 116 12.44 9.49 -6.70
C GLU A 116 12.47 8.15 -5.98
N MET A 117 11.95 8.15 -4.76
CA MET A 117 11.78 6.94 -3.98
C MET A 117 10.32 6.52 -3.99
N VAL A 118 10.11 5.30 -4.49
CA VAL A 118 8.80 4.69 -4.61
C VAL A 118 8.80 3.43 -3.75
N VAL A 119 7.73 3.24 -2.98
CA VAL A 119 7.58 2.10 -2.07
C VAL A 119 6.52 1.19 -2.62
N MET A 120 6.86 -0.08 -2.81
CA MET A 120 5.90 -1.13 -3.10
C MET A 120 5.30 -1.61 -1.78
N VAL A 121 3.98 -1.51 -1.67
CA VAL A 121 3.25 -1.90 -0.47
C VAL A 121 2.17 -2.91 -0.81
N ARG A 122 1.84 -3.76 0.16
CA ARG A 122 0.69 -4.65 0.14
C ARG A 122 -0.33 -4.17 1.17
N TRP A 123 -1.53 -3.88 0.73
CA TRP A 123 -2.57 -3.35 1.61
C TRP A 123 -3.03 -4.38 2.64
N LEU A 124 -3.41 -3.90 3.82
CA LEU A 124 -3.94 -4.71 4.91
C LEU A 124 -5.43 -4.43 5.07
N ASP A 125 -6.22 -5.50 5.05
CA ASP A 125 -7.67 -5.43 5.17
C ASP A 125 -8.08 -5.71 6.62
N ILE A 126 -8.97 -4.89 7.16
CA ILE A 126 -9.49 -5.08 8.52
C ILE A 126 -10.42 -6.29 8.54
N VAL A 127 -10.20 -7.17 9.50
CA VAL A 127 -11.17 -8.21 9.83
C VAL A 127 -12.14 -7.64 10.86
N ARG A 128 -13.43 -7.65 10.52
CA ARG A 128 -14.49 -7.30 11.45
C ARG A 128 -15.10 -8.57 12.03
N ASP A 129 -14.89 -8.76 13.31
CA ASP A 129 -15.61 -9.75 14.12
C ASP A 129 -16.25 -9.01 15.29
N LEU A 130 -17.59 -8.92 15.30
CA LEU A 130 -18.34 -8.14 16.28
C LEU A 130 -18.06 -8.55 17.73
N VAL A 131 -17.71 -9.82 17.97
CA VAL A 131 -17.44 -10.35 19.32
C VAL A 131 -16.04 -9.93 19.78
N LEU A 132 -15.05 -10.07 18.89
CA LEU A 132 -13.66 -9.74 19.20
C LEU A 132 -13.36 -8.25 19.10
N GLU A 133 -14.08 -7.51 18.27
CA GLU A 133 -13.85 -6.08 18.02
C GLU A 133 -13.97 -5.25 19.30
N SER A 134 -14.96 -5.55 20.16
CA SER A 134 -15.10 -4.87 21.45
C SER A 134 -13.88 -5.08 22.36
N LEU A 135 -13.35 -6.31 22.39
CA LEU A 135 -12.16 -6.65 23.18
C LEU A 135 -10.90 -6.03 22.58
N LEU A 136 -10.71 -6.13 21.28
CA LEU A 136 -9.56 -5.56 20.56
C LEU A 136 -9.54 -4.04 20.69
N LYS A 137 -10.69 -3.37 20.58
CA LYS A 137 -10.84 -1.94 20.80
C LYS A 137 -10.45 -1.53 22.21
N ARG A 138 -10.85 -2.28 23.24
CA ARG A 138 -10.42 -2.05 24.64
C ARG A 138 -8.92 -2.21 24.84
N LEU A 139 -8.27 -3.03 24.03
CA LEU A 139 -6.82 -3.25 24.05
C LEU A 139 -6.05 -2.34 23.09
N SER A 140 -6.72 -1.41 22.38
CA SER A 140 -6.14 -0.57 21.33
C SER A 140 -5.41 -1.41 20.25
N MET A 141 -6.06 -2.49 19.85
CA MET A 141 -5.58 -3.42 18.83
C MET A 141 -6.56 -3.48 17.66
N VAL A 142 -6.03 -3.77 16.47
CA VAL A 142 -6.83 -4.03 15.26
C VAL A 142 -6.34 -5.32 14.61
N HIS A 143 -7.28 -6.20 14.26
CA HIS A 143 -6.98 -7.42 13.51
C HIS A 143 -7.05 -7.14 12.02
N VAL A 144 -5.96 -7.45 11.32
CA VAL A 144 -5.85 -7.25 9.88
C VAL A 144 -5.33 -8.51 9.18
N VAL A 145 -5.75 -8.68 7.93
CA VAL A 145 -5.30 -9.75 7.04
C VAL A 145 -4.50 -9.12 5.89
N GLN A 146 -3.48 -9.82 5.43
CA GLN A 146 -2.73 -9.37 4.26
C GLN A 146 -3.60 -9.55 3.00
N GLY A 147 -3.98 -8.44 2.38
CA GLY A 147 -4.69 -8.44 1.12
C GLY A 147 -3.80 -8.91 -0.04
N PHE A 148 -4.40 -9.16 -1.19
CA PHE A 148 -3.68 -9.52 -2.42
C PHE A 148 -3.24 -8.30 -3.23
N LYS A 149 -3.75 -7.11 -2.88
CA LYS A 149 -3.52 -5.88 -3.63
C LYS A 149 -2.16 -5.29 -3.32
N GLU A 150 -1.32 -5.20 -4.34
CA GLU A 150 0.01 -4.59 -4.27
C GLU A 150 0.06 -3.34 -5.14
N GLU A 151 0.49 -2.23 -4.57
CA GLU A 151 0.57 -0.95 -5.26
C GLU A 151 1.86 -0.22 -4.92
N PHE A 152 2.26 0.66 -5.83
CA PHE A 152 3.33 1.62 -5.60
C PHE A 152 2.75 2.91 -5.04
N ILE A 153 3.43 3.43 -4.01
CA ILE A 153 3.11 4.71 -3.38
C ILE A 153 4.38 5.56 -3.29
N SER A 154 4.19 6.87 -3.19
CA SER A 154 5.29 7.77 -2.83
C SER A 154 5.78 7.45 -1.42
N ALA A 155 7.10 7.46 -1.23
CA ALA A 155 7.72 7.38 0.09
C ALA A 155 7.23 8.48 1.05
N SER A 156 6.80 9.63 0.51
CA SER A 156 6.29 10.75 1.30
C SER A 156 4.89 10.52 1.89
N SER A 157 4.14 9.53 1.41
CA SER A 157 2.78 9.24 1.88
C SER A 157 2.76 8.38 3.15
N ILE A 158 3.92 7.87 3.57
CA ILE A 158 4.06 7.08 4.79
C ILE A 158 4.23 8.02 5.97
N VAL A 159 3.30 7.91 6.92
CA VAL A 159 3.25 8.75 8.12
C VAL A 159 4.08 8.13 9.25
N SER A 160 3.83 6.85 9.56
CA SER A 160 4.49 6.18 10.69
C SER A 160 4.57 4.67 10.51
N THR A 161 5.43 4.02 11.29
CA THR A 161 5.46 2.56 11.43
C THR A 161 4.59 2.10 12.58
N LEU A 162 4.04 0.90 12.46
CA LEU A 162 3.16 0.30 13.47
C LEU A 162 3.76 -0.98 14.03
N ALA A 163 3.72 -1.08 15.36
CA ALA A 163 4.04 -2.31 16.05
C ALA A 163 2.95 -3.35 15.75
N HIS A 164 3.37 -4.57 15.46
CA HIS A 164 2.45 -5.63 15.08
C HIS A 164 2.91 -7.00 15.58
N ARG A 165 1.98 -7.95 15.59
CA ARG A 165 2.24 -9.35 15.90
C ARG A 165 1.62 -10.23 14.83
N GLU A 166 2.44 -11.02 14.14
CA GLU A 166 1.95 -12.03 13.21
C GLU A 166 1.22 -13.14 13.99
N LEU A 167 0.10 -13.60 13.44
CA LEU A 167 -0.71 -14.66 14.01
C LEU A 167 -0.62 -15.93 13.14
N PRO A 168 -0.60 -17.12 13.75
CA PRO A 168 -0.71 -18.39 13.01
C PRO A 168 -1.98 -18.46 12.16
N ALA A 169 -1.90 -19.13 11.00
CA ALA A 169 -2.92 -19.19 9.93
C ALA A 169 -4.22 -19.97 10.27
N TRP A 170 -4.56 -20.06 11.54
CA TRP A 170 -5.73 -20.76 12.10
C TRP A 170 -6.23 -20.08 13.39
N THR A 171 -5.60 -18.97 13.78
CA THR A 171 -6.08 -18.16 14.88
C THR A 171 -7.33 -17.40 14.45
N LEU A 172 -8.27 -17.29 15.38
CA LEU A 172 -9.52 -16.54 15.18
C LEU A 172 -10.34 -17.01 13.97
N GLY A 173 -10.19 -18.28 13.56
CA GLY A 173 -11.01 -18.89 12.50
C GLY A 173 -10.66 -18.49 11.07
N ILE A 174 -9.51 -17.84 10.84
CA ILE A 174 -9.12 -17.35 9.51
C ILE A 174 -8.01 -18.21 8.90
N ASN A 175 -8.22 -18.65 7.65
CA ASN A 175 -7.26 -19.43 6.86
C ASN A 175 -6.35 -18.53 6.01
N ALA A 176 -5.89 -17.41 6.57
CA ALA A 176 -5.04 -16.44 5.88
C ALA A 176 -4.00 -15.86 6.85
N PRO A 177 -2.81 -15.45 6.37
CA PRO A 177 -1.81 -14.79 7.20
C PRO A 177 -2.39 -13.49 7.75
N SER A 178 -2.61 -13.47 9.06
CA SER A 178 -3.23 -12.36 9.77
C SER A 178 -2.30 -11.82 10.85
N MET A 179 -2.59 -10.61 11.31
CA MET A 179 -1.75 -9.93 12.28
C MET A 179 -2.56 -8.95 13.12
N LEU A 180 -2.07 -8.71 14.33
CA LEU A 180 -2.60 -7.68 15.22
C LEU A 180 -1.73 -6.44 15.11
N LEU A 181 -2.34 -5.31 14.77
CA LEU A 181 -1.74 -3.99 14.89
C LEU A 181 -1.96 -3.48 16.30
N MET A 182 -0.91 -2.94 16.92
CA MET A 182 -0.93 -2.50 18.32
C MET A 182 -0.78 -0.99 18.42
N GLY A 183 -1.45 -0.38 19.40
CA GLY A 183 -1.39 1.06 19.63
C GLY A 183 -2.20 1.87 18.62
N VAL A 184 -3.26 1.27 18.09
CA VAL A 184 -4.11 1.88 17.06
C VAL A 184 -5.53 1.98 17.61
N ASN A 185 -6.09 3.19 17.59
CA ASN A 185 -7.49 3.40 17.96
C ASN A 185 -8.36 3.24 16.71
N PRO A 186 -9.35 2.33 16.71
CA PRO A 186 -10.17 2.06 15.53
C PRO A 186 -11.02 3.26 15.04
N GLY A 187 -11.08 4.36 15.80
CA GLY A 187 -11.80 5.58 15.43
C GLY A 187 -11.03 6.57 14.54
N ASP A 188 -9.73 6.35 14.31
CA ASP A 188 -8.90 7.26 13.49
C ASP A 188 -8.86 6.84 11.99
N HIS A 189 -9.83 6.04 11.53
CA HIS A 189 -9.79 5.37 10.23
C HIS A 189 -11.07 5.62 9.43
N ASP A 190 -10.93 6.34 8.32
CA ASP A 190 -11.93 6.37 7.26
C ASP A 190 -11.75 5.14 6.37
N TYR A 191 -12.71 4.23 6.45
CA TYR A 191 -12.73 2.99 5.70
C TYR A 191 -12.59 3.26 4.19
N VAL A 192 -11.63 2.58 3.55
CA VAL A 192 -11.69 2.30 2.12
C VAL A 192 -12.58 1.07 2.01
N GLY A 193 -13.89 1.33 1.93
CA GLY A 193 -14.83 0.30 1.53
C GLY A 193 -14.46 -0.16 0.12
N THR A 194 -14.62 -1.46 -0.12
CA THR A 194 -14.94 -1.97 -1.45
C THR A 194 -16.28 -1.34 -1.84
N ASP A 195 -16.23 -0.15 -2.43
CA ASP A 195 -17.36 0.38 -3.20
C ASP A 195 -17.52 -0.55 -4.40
N ASP A 196 -18.53 -1.42 -4.32
CA ASP A 196 -19.32 -2.01 -5.42
C ASP A 196 -20.15 -3.18 -4.85
N LEU A 197 -21.18 -2.85 -4.04
CA LEU A 197 -22.39 -3.66 -3.97
C LEU A 197 -23.57 -2.71 -4.03
N GLU A 198 -24.25 -2.82 -5.16
CA GLU A 198 -25.29 -1.99 -5.71
C GLU A 198 -26.46 -1.75 -4.76
N ASP A 199 -27.09 -0.60 -4.98
CA ASP A 199 -28.40 -0.21 -4.50
C ASP A 199 -29.38 -1.39 -4.48
N THR A 200 -29.96 -1.67 -3.32
CA THR A 200 -31.31 -2.23 -3.28
C THR A 200 -32.14 -1.42 -2.29
N ASP A 201 -32.71 -0.36 -2.84
CA ASP A 201 -33.91 0.30 -2.33
C ASP A 201 -34.99 -0.76 -2.09
N TRP A 202 -35.32 -1.02 -0.82
CA TRP A 202 -36.51 -1.76 -0.41
C TRP A 202 -37.52 -0.78 0.20
N GLY A 203 -38.03 0.11 -0.63
CA GLY A 203 -39.35 0.69 -0.40
C GLY A 203 -40.44 -0.35 -0.62
N HIS A 204 -41.07 -0.85 0.45
CA HIS A 204 -42.54 -0.86 0.64
C HIS A 204 -43.02 -1.74 1.82
N GLY A 205 -43.95 -1.17 2.59
CA GLY A 205 -44.81 -1.83 3.59
C GLY A 205 -44.52 -1.32 5.01
N ARG A 206 -45.06 -0.19 5.47
CA ARG A 206 -46.46 -0.01 5.93
C ARG A 206 -46.98 -1.26 6.65
N ASP A 207 -46.76 -1.31 7.96
CA ASP A 207 -47.81 -1.59 8.94
C ASP A 207 -47.35 -1.15 10.33
N SER A 208 -47.86 0.01 10.72
CA SER A 208 -48.03 0.46 12.10
C SER A 208 -49.00 -0.48 12.80
N MET A 209 -48.54 -1.23 13.79
CA MET A 209 -49.42 -1.77 14.82
C MET A 209 -49.12 -1.04 16.12
N ASP A 210 -50.01 -0.09 16.41
CA ASP A 210 -50.20 0.50 17.73
C ASP A 210 -50.62 -0.63 18.70
N LEU A 211 -49.82 -0.85 19.74
CA LEU A 211 -50.20 -1.70 20.86
C LEU A 211 -50.81 -0.82 21.95
N ASP A 212 -52.14 -0.74 21.93
CA ASP A 212 -52.94 -0.23 23.05
C ASP A 212 -52.76 -1.16 24.26
N THR A 213 -52.15 -0.66 25.34
CA THR A 213 -52.27 -1.27 26.66
C THR A 213 -53.01 -0.33 27.60
N ASP A 214 -54.33 -0.36 27.51
CA ASP A 214 -55.21 0.03 28.62
C ASP A 214 -55.18 -1.08 29.68
N VAL A 215 -54.60 -0.76 30.85
CA VAL A 215 -54.79 -1.54 32.08
C VAL A 215 -55.30 -0.58 33.15
N SER A 216 -56.62 -0.54 33.29
CA SER A 216 -57.27 -0.08 34.51
C SER A 216 -58.54 -0.89 34.74
N MET A 217 -58.53 -1.75 35.73
CA MET A 217 -59.72 -2.23 36.42
C MET A 217 -59.37 -2.33 37.89
N GLY A 218 -60.16 -1.63 38.72
CA GLY A 218 -60.10 -1.68 40.18
C GLY A 218 -60.84 -2.86 40.78
#